data_AF-A0A6C0LZB5-F1
#
_entry.id   AF-A0A6C0LZB5-F1
#
_cell.length_a   1.000
_cell.length_b   1.000
_cell.length_c   1.000
_cell.angle_alpha   90.00
_cell.angle_beta   90.00
_cell.angle_gamma   90.00
#
_symmetry.space_group_name_H-M   'P 1'
#
loop_
_entity.id
_entity.type
_entity.pdbx_description
1 polymer ?
#
loop_
_entity_poly.entity_id
_entity_poly.type
_entity_poly.pdbx_seq_one_letter_code
_entity_poly.pdbx_strand_id
1 'polypeptide(L)'
;MSEKKTPIVNKEETILSKSECSQNVLTNLKILANIKPNDKLSKNEHGILIIDSPYIGQGAVRWWYSDSRDESIKNLEGIINETFNLIDSVYSSEVGHSNGNDIENNYYYKHSLPKDYFKSENSQQLQTFSIELKNSIKGLENLKLTYKDDISVCSRIDVLIEKINIRIKKVNGLLTINTINTTK
;
A
#
# COMPACT_ATOMS: atom_id res chain seq x y z
N MET A 1 16.95 30.25 35.24
CA MET A 1 16.11 29.04 35.23
C MET A 1 15.24 29.13 33.99
N SER A 2 15.71 28.58 32.86
CA SER A 2 15.04 28.71 31.56
C SER A 2 14.19 27.45 31.34
N GLU A 3 12.88 27.62 31.35
CA GLU A 3 11.92 26.58 30.99
C GLU A 3 12.14 26.19 29.53
N LYS A 4 12.56 24.94 29.30
CA LYS A 4 12.49 24.32 27.97
C LYS A 4 11.02 24.08 27.64
N LYS A 5 10.44 24.98 26.84
CA LYS A 5 9.14 24.80 26.21
C LYS A 5 9.27 23.69 25.15
N THR A 6 8.79 22.49 25.46
CA THR A 6 8.61 21.42 24.47
C THR A 6 7.64 21.86 23.38
N PRO A 7 7.91 21.58 22.09
CA PRO A 7 7.01 21.98 21.02
C PRO A 7 5.73 21.14 21.07
N ILE A 8 4.60 21.84 21.19
CA ILE A 8 3.27 21.26 21.07
C ILE A 8 3.05 21.04 19.57
N VAL A 9 3.33 19.83 19.08
CA VAL A 9 3.00 19.45 17.69
C VAL A 9 1.48 19.46 17.56
N ASN A 10 0.96 20.28 16.65
CA ASN A 10 -0.46 20.55 16.52
C ASN A 10 -1.21 19.33 15.96
N LYS A 11 -2.23 18.88 16.69
CA LYS A 11 -3.04 17.69 16.34
C LYS A 11 -3.71 17.80 14.97
N GLU A 12 -4.03 19.02 14.52
CA GLU A 12 -4.66 19.28 13.22
C GLU A 12 -3.70 19.09 12.03
N GLU A 13 -2.43 19.51 12.14
CA GLU A 13 -1.41 19.27 11.11
C GLU A 13 -1.10 17.77 10.95
N THR A 14 -1.21 17.01 12.05
CA THR A 14 -1.01 15.55 12.04
C THR A 14 -2.15 14.81 11.33
N ILE A 15 -3.39 15.32 11.43
CA ILE A 15 -4.57 14.72 10.77
C ILE A 15 -4.54 15.04 9.26
N LEU A 16 -4.18 16.26 8.90
CA LEU A 16 -4.12 16.69 7.50
C LEU A 16 -3.05 15.92 6.73
N SER A 17 -1.84 15.77 7.28
CA SER A 17 -0.75 14.99 6.65
C SER A 17 -1.09 13.52 6.48
N LYS A 18 -1.84 12.92 7.42
CA LYS A 18 -2.29 11.53 7.32
C LYS A 18 -3.33 11.33 6.20
N SER A 19 -4.25 12.29 6.04
CA SER A 19 -5.24 12.24 4.96
C SER A 19 -4.61 12.39 3.57
N GLU A 20 -3.63 13.29 3.43
CA GLU A 20 -2.87 13.50 2.20
C GLU A 20 -2.03 12.26 1.85
N CYS A 21 -1.36 11.66 2.84
CA CYS A 21 -0.64 10.39 2.66
C CYS A 21 -1.55 9.27 2.13
N SER A 22 -2.77 9.14 2.67
CA SER A 22 -3.74 8.15 2.20
C SER A 22 -4.19 8.39 0.76
N GLN A 23 -4.37 9.66 0.36
CA GLN A 23 -4.76 10.03 -1.01
C GLN A 23 -3.63 9.79 -2.01
N ASN A 24 -2.39 10.09 -1.64
CA ASN A 24 -1.22 9.87 -2.49
C ASN A 24 -1.00 8.38 -2.76
N VAL A 25 -1.14 7.54 -1.73
CA VAL A 25 -1.07 6.09 -1.88
C VAL A 25 -2.16 5.58 -2.82
N LEU A 26 -3.40 6.02 -2.64
CA LEU A 26 -4.51 5.60 -3.50
C LEU A 26 -4.30 6.04 -4.96
N THR A 27 -3.80 7.25 -5.16
CA THR A 27 -3.44 7.80 -6.47
C THR A 27 -2.36 6.96 -7.13
N ASN A 28 -1.32 6.60 -6.39
CA ASN A 28 -0.25 5.73 -6.87
C ASN A 28 -0.75 4.34 -7.26
N LEU A 29 -1.66 3.71 -6.49
CA LEU A 29 -2.26 2.43 -6.87
C LEU A 29 -3.06 2.53 -8.18
N LYS A 30 -3.81 3.62 -8.38
CA LYS A 30 -4.54 3.87 -9.62
C LYS A 30 -3.60 4.07 -10.81
N ILE A 31 -2.48 4.76 -10.61
CA ILE A 31 -1.45 4.91 -11.63
C ILE A 31 -0.85 3.54 -11.98
N LEU A 32 -0.49 2.74 -10.98
CA LEU A 32 0.02 1.38 -11.19
C LEU A 32 -0.97 0.55 -12.02
N ALA A 33 -2.26 0.60 -11.73
CA ALA A 33 -3.29 -0.14 -12.48
C ALA A 33 -3.36 0.23 -13.99
N ASN A 34 -2.86 1.40 -14.38
CA ASN A 34 -2.90 1.90 -15.76
C ASN A 34 -1.61 1.69 -16.55
N ILE A 35 -0.57 1.10 -15.96
CA ILE A 35 0.69 0.78 -16.66
C ILE A 35 0.39 -0.14 -17.85
N LYS A 36 0.92 0.20 -19.02
CA LYS A 36 0.87 -0.63 -20.24
C LYS A 36 2.23 -1.30 -20.48
N PRO A 37 2.27 -2.36 -21.30
CA PRO A 37 3.54 -2.94 -21.70
C PRO A 37 4.44 -1.89 -22.38
N ASN A 38 5.73 -1.92 -22.07
CA ASN A 38 6.78 -0.98 -22.51
C ASN A 38 6.79 0.40 -21.84
N ASP A 39 5.83 0.69 -20.94
CA ASP A 39 5.88 1.90 -20.13
C ASP A 39 6.98 1.81 -19.07
N LYS A 40 7.64 2.94 -18.82
CA LYS A 40 8.59 3.11 -17.70
C LYS A 40 7.89 3.84 -16.54
N LEU A 41 8.30 3.52 -15.32
CA LEU A 41 7.87 4.22 -14.11
C LEU A 41 8.94 5.16 -13.60
N SER A 42 8.54 6.38 -13.30
CA SER A 42 9.33 7.37 -12.58
C SER A 42 8.54 7.91 -11.39
N LYS A 43 9.18 8.72 -10.54
CA LYS A 43 8.58 9.36 -9.37
C LYS A 43 8.86 10.86 -9.41
N ASN A 44 7.86 11.67 -9.11
CA ASN A 44 8.04 13.12 -9.01
C ASN A 44 8.53 13.56 -7.62
N GLU A 45 8.82 14.85 -7.47
CA GLU A 45 9.29 15.45 -6.21
C GLU A 45 8.30 15.31 -5.05
N HIS A 46 7.01 15.11 -5.35
CA HIS A 46 5.92 14.94 -4.37
C HIS A 46 5.63 13.47 -4.05
N GLY A 47 6.40 12.55 -4.61
CA GLY A 47 6.27 11.11 -4.38
C GLY A 47 5.12 10.40 -5.11
N ILE A 48 4.54 11.06 -6.11
CA ILE A 48 3.55 10.47 -7.02
C ILE A 48 4.27 9.83 -8.21
N LEU A 49 3.79 8.66 -8.63
CA LEU A 49 4.29 7.95 -9.79
C LEU A 49 3.93 8.65 -11.09
N ILE A 50 4.84 8.58 -12.07
CA ILE A 50 4.61 9.05 -13.43
C ILE A 50 4.88 7.89 -14.39
N ILE A 51 4.01 7.74 -15.38
CA ILE A 51 4.15 6.76 -16.46
C ILE A 51 4.82 7.45 -17.65
N ASP A 52 6.04 7.04 -17.93
CA ASP A 52 6.82 7.52 -19.08
C ASP A 52 6.63 6.55 -20.26
N SER A 53 5.64 6.85 -21.10
CA SER A 53 5.39 6.07 -22.32
C SER A 53 6.40 6.44 -23.41
N PRO A 54 7.10 5.49 -24.05
CA PRO A 54 8.02 5.80 -25.13
C PRO A 54 7.32 6.44 -26.34
N TYR A 55 7.82 7.60 -26.78
CA TYR A 55 7.65 7.99 -28.17
C TYR A 55 8.40 6.99 -29.07
N ILE A 56 7.77 6.58 -30.17
CA ILE A 56 8.31 5.59 -31.13
C ILE A 56 9.68 6.08 -31.62
N GLY A 57 10.77 5.42 -31.21
CA GLY A 57 12.14 5.76 -31.62
C GLY A 57 13.25 5.58 -30.57
N GLN A 58 12.94 5.45 -29.27
CA GLN A 58 13.95 5.28 -28.20
C GLN A 58 14.26 3.81 -27.81
N GLY A 59 13.92 2.84 -28.67
CA GLY A 59 13.93 1.41 -28.32
C GLY A 59 15.30 0.82 -27.94
N ALA A 60 16.40 1.34 -28.49
CA ALA A 60 17.75 0.80 -28.25
C ALA A 60 18.53 1.54 -27.14
N VAL A 61 18.26 2.83 -26.93
CA VAL A 61 18.99 3.67 -25.94
C VAL A 61 18.60 3.33 -24.49
N ARG A 62 17.49 2.58 -24.30
CA ARG A 62 16.96 2.17 -22.99
C ARG A 62 17.64 0.95 -22.35
N TRP A 63 18.44 0.17 -23.07
CA TRP A 63 18.95 -1.12 -22.56
C TRP A 63 20.04 -0.98 -21.47
N TRP A 64 20.57 0.23 -21.21
CA TRP A 64 21.83 0.38 -20.47
C TRP A 64 21.77 1.15 -19.14
N TYR A 65 20.61 1.56 -18.63
CA TYR A 65 20.53 2.22 -17.30
C TYR A 65 19.97 1.27 -16.22
N SER A 66 20.85 0.42 -15.68
CA SER A 66 20.57 -0.46 -14.54
C SER A 66 20.04 0.30 -13.32
N ASP A 67 20.63 1.45 -13.01
CA ASP A 67 20.29 2.25 -11.83
C ASP A 67 18.84 2.75 -11.85
N SER A 68 18.36 3.18 -13.02
CA SER A 68 16.99 3.70 -13.14
C SER A 68 15.92 2.62 -12.94
N ARG A 69 16.25 1.35 -13.20
CA ARG A 69 15.32 0.22 -13.02
C ARG A 69 15.25 -0.20 -11.55
N ASP A 70 16.39 -0.30 -10.88
CA ASP A 70 16.45 -0.60 -9.45
C ASP A 70 15.71 0.49 -8.63
N GLU A 71 15.90 1.75 -9.00
CA GLU A 71 15.17 2.88 -8.41
C GLU A 71 13.65 2.78 -8.64
N SER A 72 13.19 2.46 -9.86
CA SER A 72 11.76 2.23 -10.12
C SER A 72 11.18 1.12 -9.24
N ILE A 73 11.91 0.01 -9.04
CA ILE A 73 11.44 -1.09 -8.20
C ILE A 73 11.46 -0.73 -6.72
N LYS A 74 12.47 -0.01 -6.23
CA LYS A 74 12.48 0.52 -4.86
C LYS A 74 11.30 1.46 -4.59
N ASN A 75 10.99 2.34 -5.55
CA ASN A 75 9.84 3.22 -5.47
C ASN A 75 8.52 2.44 -5.41
N LEU A 76 8.40 1.40 -6.23
CA LEU A 76 7.25 0.49 -6.20
C LEU A 76 7.12 -0.23 -4.85
N GLU A 77 8.21 -0.81 -4.33
CA GLU A 77 8.25 -1.46 -3.03
C GLU A 77 7.81 -0.50 -1.91
N GLY A 78 8.27 0.76 -1.96
CA GLY A 78 7.86 1.82 -1.04
C GLY A 78 6.35 2.04 -1.01
N ILE A 79 5.72 2.23 -2.18
CA ILE A 79 4.28 2.48 -2.29
C ILE A 79 3.45 1.29 -1.79
N ILE A 80 3.88 0.07 -2.09
CA ILE A 80 3.18 -1.14 -1.60
C ILE A 80 3.30 -1.25 -0.08
N ASN A 81 4.48 -0.98 0.48
CA ASN A 81 4.68 -0.98 1.92
C ASN A 81 3.87 0.12 2.63
N GLU A 82 3.81 1.33 2.06
CA GLU A 82 2.96 2.42 2.54
C GLU A 82 1.48 2.03 2.52
N THR A 83 1.03 1.37 1.45
CA THR A 83 -0.33 0.81 1.37
C THR A 83 -0.59 -0.18 2.50
N PHE A 84 0.36 -1.09 2.75
CA PHE A 84 0.21 -2.08 3.81
C PHE A 84 0.14 -1.43 5.19
N ASN A 85 0.98 -0.42 5.45
CA ASN A 85 0.97 0.35 6.68
C ASN A 85 -0.36 1.09 6.89
N LEU A 86 -0.95 1.67 5.83
CA LEU A 86 -2.27 2.31 5.92
C LEU A 86 -3.35 1.29 6.29
N ILE A 87 -3.38 0.14 5.62
CA ILE A 87 -4.31 -0.96 5.95
C ILE A 87 -4.11 -1.42 7.40
N ASP A 88 -2.86 -1.58 7.87
CA ASP A 88 -2.56 -1.94 9.26
C ASP A 88 -2.97 -0.84 10.23
N SER A 89 -2.89 0.43 9.84
CA SER A 89 -3.31 1.56 10.68
C SER A 89 -4.84 1.62 10.81
N VAL A 90 -5.58 1.36 9.73
CA VAL A 90 -7.05 1.23 9.76
C VAL A 90 -7.41 0.06 10.66
N TYR A 91 -6.75 -1.08 10.50
CA TYR A 91 -6.96 -2.25 11.36
C TYR A 91 -6.61 -2.01 12.84
N SER A 92 -5.50 -1.35 13.14
CA SER A 92 -5.05 -1.12 14.53
C SER A 92 -5.89 -0.05 15.22
N SER A 93 -6.37 0.94 14.46
CA SER A 93 -7.34 1.93 14.95
C SER A 93 -8.67 1.28 15.37
N GLU A 94 -8.96 0.13 14.79
CA GLU A 94 -10.06 -0.71 15.21
C GLU A 94 -9.62 -1.42 16.51
N VAL A 95 -8.61 -2.30 16.54
CA VAL A 95 -8.30 -3.08 17.77
C VAL A 95 -8.06 -2.28 19.07
N GLY A 96 -7.68 -0.99 18.99
CA GLY A 96 -7.29 -0.12 20.12
C GLY A 96 -8.37 0.44 21.08
N HIS A 97 -9.67 0.13 20.98
CA HIS A 97 -10.66 0.48 22.03
C HIS A 97 -11.19 -0.73 22.84
N SER A 98 -10.41 -1.79 23.02
CA SER A 98 -10.64 -2.72 24.14
C SER A 98 -9.79 -2.32 25.34
N ASN A 99 -10.48 -2.09 26.47
CA ASN A 99 -9.98 -1.56 27.72
C ASN A 99 -8.64 -2.14 28.22
N GLY A 100 -7.73 -1.24 28.58
CA GLY A 100 -7.18 -1.17 29.93
C GLY A 100 -6.24 -2.29 30.41
N ASN A 101 -4.98 -1.89 30.53
CA ASN A 101 -4.00 -2.31 31.53
C ASN A 101 -3.23 -3.61 31.26
N ASP A 102 -1.96 -3.40 30.93
CA ASP A 102 -0.83 -4.32 31.05
C ASP A 102 -1.01 -5.66 30.30
N ILE A 103 -0.01 -6.53 30.36
CA ILE A 103 0.01 -7.87 29.75
C ILE A 103 0.58 -7.90 28.32
N GLU A 104 1.91 -7.77 28.31
CA GLU A 104 2.84 -8.77 27.78
C GLU A 104 2.31 -9.75 26.71
N ASN A 105 2.99 -9.70 25.57
CA ASN A 105 3.07 -10.73 24.53
C ASN A 105 2.66 -12.13 24.97
N ASN A 106 1.47 -12.59 24.58
CA ASN A 106 1.21 -14.01 24.49
C ASN A 106 0.47 -14.35 23.21
N TYR A 107 0.96 -15.42 22.61
CA TYR A 107 0.63 -15.99 21.32
C TYR A 107 -0.86 -16.39 21.19
N TYR A 108 -1.57 -16.51 22.32
CA TYR A 108 -2.96 -16.98 22.40
C TYR A 108 -4.04 -15.88 22.27
N TYR A 109 -3.72 -14.59 22.35
CA TYR A 109 -4.75 -13.51 22.27
C TYR A 109 -5.19 -13.18 20.84
N LYS A 110 -4.51 -13.72 19.82
CA LYS A 110 -4.81 -13.47 18.41
C LYS A 110 -6.13 -14.12 17.94
N HIS A 111 -6.81 -14.91 18.78
CA HIS A 111 -7.96 -15.72 18.36
C HIS A 111 -9.30 -15.44 19.06
N SER A 112 -9.39 -14.39 19.86
CA SER A 112 -10.67 -13.96 20.45
C SER A 112 -10.94 -12.50 20.14
N LEU A 113 -11.38 -12.21 18.92
CA LEU A 113 -11.88 -10.89 18.54
C LEU A 113 -13.32 -10.71 19.07
N PRO A 114 -13.61 -9.64 19.82
CA PRO A 114 -14.98 -9.25 20.17
C PRO A 114 -15.81 -8.89 18.93
N LYS A 115 -17.12 -9.13 19.04
CA LYS A 115 -18.03 -9.51 17.96
C LYS A 115 -18.62 -8.36 17.10
N ASP A 116 -18.29 -7.09 17.36
CA ASP A 116 -18.93 -5.92 16.70
C ASP A 116 -17.95 -4.76 16.42
N TYR A 117 -17.01 -4.91 15.48
CA TYR A 117 -15.82 -4.03 15.45
C TYR A 117 -15.39 -3.50 14.08
N PHE A 118 -16.29 -2.97 13.25
CA PHE A 118 -15.84 -2.06 12.19
C PHE A 118 -16.88 -0.97 11.94
N LYS A 119 -16.43 0.30 11.93
CA LYS A 119 -17.25 1.39 11.38
C LYS A 119 -17.43 1.15 9.88
N SER A 120 -18.60 1.49 9.34
CA SER A 120 -18.92 1.32 7.90
C SER A 120 -17.86 1.97 7.00
N GLU A 121 -17.36 3.14 7.40
CA GLU A 121 -16.33 3.90 6.69
C GLU A 121 -14.98 3.17 6.61
N ASN A 122 -14.51 2.57 7.71
CA ASN A 122 -13.24 1.84 7.74
C ASN A 122 -13.33 0.53 6.94
N SER A 123 -14.49 -0.15 6.97
CA SER A 123 -14.76 -1.31 6.10
C SER A 123 -14.72 -0.92 4.62
N GLN A 124 -15.30 0.24 4.25
CA GLN A 124 -15.27 0.78 2.89
C GLN A 124 -13.84 1.16 2.46
N GLN A 125 -13.05 1.76 3.35
CA GLN A 125 -11.64 2.08 3.08
C GLN A 125 -10.82 0.80 2.82
N LEU A 126 -10.96 -0.22 3.67
CA LEU A 126 -10.29 -1.51 3.48
C LEU A 126 -10.71 -2.21 2.18
N GLN A 127 -12.00 -2.16 1.85
CA GLN A 127 -12.50 -2.69 0.59
C GLN A 127 -11.91 -1.94 -0.61
N THR A 128 -11.83 -0.62 -0.54
CA THR A 128 -11.24 0.23 -1.58
C THR A 128 -9.76 -0.13 -1.81
N PHE A 129 -8.96 -0.21 -0.74
CA PHE A 129 -7.56 -0.61 -0.85
C PHE A 129 -7.41 -2.03 -1.42
N SER A 130 -8.26 -2.98 -1.02
CA SER A 130 -8.25 -4.35 -1.56
C SER A 130 -8.51 -4.37 -3.08
N ILE A 131 -9.48 -3.58 -3.55
CA ILE A 131 -9.79 -3.44 -4.98
C ILE A 131 -8.63 -2.82 -5.75
N GLU A 132 -8.08 -1.70 -5.26
CA GLU A 132 -7.01 -0.99 -5.97
C GLU A 132 -5.68 -1.78 -5.97
N LEU A 133 -5.38 -2.51 -4.89
CA LEU A 133 -4.29 -3.48 -4.86
C LEU A 133 -4.50 -4.61 -5.88
N LYS A 134 -5.73 -5.10 -6.04
CA LYS A 134 -6.03 -6.13 -7.05
C LYS A 134 -5.83 -5.57 -8.47
N ASN A 135 -6.26 -4.34 -8.71
CA ASN A 135 -6.11 -3.69 -10.01
C ASN A 135 -4.64 -3.40 -10.33
N SER A 136 -3.83 -3.02 -9.34
CA SER A 136 -2.42 -2.72 -9.55
C SER A 136 -1.61 -3.95 -10.00
N ILE A 137 -1.99 -5.17 -9.60
CA ILE A 137 -1.37 -6.42 -10.08
C ILE A 137 -1.33 -6.47 -11.62
N LYS A 138 -2.40 -6.04 -12.30
CA LYS A 138 -2.43 -6.02 -13.78
C LYS A 138 -1.33 -5.13 -14.35
N GLY A 139 -1.11 -3.96 -13.74
CA GLY A 139 -0.03 -3.07 -14.13
C GLY A 139 1.36 -3.60 -13.83
N LEU A 140 1.51 -4.32 -12.71
CA LEU A 140 2.75 -5.00 -12.36
C LEU A 140 3.11 -6.12 -13.35
N GLU A 141 2.11 -6.88 -13.81
CA GLU A 141 2.31 -7.87 -14.88
C GLU A 141 2.74 -7.19 -16.19
N ASN A 142 2.17 -6.04 -16.54
CA ASN A 142 2.61 -5.25 -17.70
C ASN A 142 4.04 -4.72 -17.53
N LEU A 143 4.42 -4.31 -16.32
CA LEU A 143 5.78 -3.87 -16.03
C LEU A 143 6.79 -5.03 -16.14
N LYS A 144 6.37 -6.25 -15.76
CA LYS A 144 7.17 -7.46 -15.97
C LYS A 144 7.45 -7.71 -17.45
N LEU A 145 6.49 -7.41 -18.34
CA LEU A 145 6.70 -7.46 -19.79
C LEU A 145 7.72 -6.40 -20.26
N THR A 146 7.68 -5.19 -19.69
CA THR A 146 8.67 -4.14 -19.98
C THR A 146 10.09 -4.58 -19.62
N TYR A 147 10.25 -5.30 -18.50
CA TYR A 147 11.55 -5.76 -18.00
C TYR A 147 11.82 -7.24 -18.26
N LYS A 148 11.17 -7.86 -19.25
CA LYS A 148 11.22 -9.32 -19.50
C LYS A 148 12.63 -9.91 -19.62
N ASP A 149 13.60 -9.10 -20.06
CA ASP A 149 14.99 -9.52 -20.26
C ASP A 149 15.82 -9.39 -18.96
N ASP A 150 15.25 -8.83 -17.89
CA ASP A 150 15.85 -8.70 -16.56
C ASP A 150 15.13 -9.59 -15.54
N ILE A 151 15.69 -10.79 -15.37
CA ILE A 151 15.15 -11.82 -14.46
C ILE A 151 15.10 -11.33 -13.00
N SER A 152 16.05 -10.51 -12.57
CA SER A 152 16.11 -10.00 -11.19
C SER A 152 14.93 -9.06 -10.92
N VAL A 153 14.68 -8.12 -11.83
CA VAL A 153 13.55 -7.21 -11.76
C VAL A 153 12.22 -7.97 -11.84
N CYS A 154 12.08 -8.90 -12.78
CA CYS A 154 10.88 -9.75 -12.88
C CYS A 154 10.61 -10.50 -11.58
N SER A 155 11.64 -11.11 -10.98
CA SER A 155 11.50 -11.88 -9.74
C SER A 155 11.05 -11.00 -8.56
N ARG A 156 11.56 -9.77 -8.45
CA ARG A 156 11.11 -8.81 -7.42
C ARG A 156 9.64 -8.42 -7.61
N ILE A 157 9.21 -8.21 -8.86
CA ILE A 157 7.82 -7.94 -9.18
C ILE A 157 6.93 -9.13 -8.80
N ASP A 158 7.34 -10.37 -9.09
CA ASP A 158 6.58 -11.57 -8.73
C ASP A 158 6.43 -11.69 -7.19
N VAL A 159 7.50 -11.45 -6.43
CA VAL A 159 7.45 -11.41 -4.95
C VAL A 159 6.49 -10.33 -4.44
N LEU A 160 6.45 -9.17 -5.09
CA LEU A 160 5.50 -8.11 -4.76
C LEU A 160 4.05 -8.52 -5.02
N ILE A 161 3.77 -9.13 -6.17
CA ILE A 161 2.45 -9.64 -6.52
C ILE A 161 2.00 -10.69 -5.51
N GLU A 162 2.89 -11.59 -5.08
CA GLU A 162 2.58 -12.58 -4.05
C GLU A 162 2.20 -11.92 -2.72
N LYS A 163 3.00 -10.95 -2.25
CA LYS A 163 2.72 -10.18 -1.02
C LYS A 163 1.36 -9.48 -1.10
N ILE A 164 1.04 -8.85 -2.23
CA ILE A 164 -0.25 -8.18 -2.46
C ILE A 164 -1.40 -9.20 -2.38
N ASN A 165 -1.28 -10.35 -3.04
CA ASN A 165 -2.30 -11.40 -3.01
C ASN A 165 -2.55 -11.94 -1.59
N ILE A 166 -1.49 -12.18 -0.82
CA ILE A 166 -1.60 -12.58 0.59
C ILE A 166 -2.35 -11.51 1.39
N ARG A 167 -2.04 -10.22 1.15
CA ARG A 167 -2.69 -9.11 1.85
C ARG A 167 -4.16 -8.98 1.51
N ILE A 168 -4.53 -9.07 0.23
CA ILE A 168 -5.93 -9.06 -0.23
C ILE A 168 -6.72 -10.19 0.44
N LYS A 169 -6.17 -11.41 0.49
CA LYS A 169 -6.81 -12.54 1.17
C LYS A 169 -7.07 -12.26 2.65
N LYS A 170 -6.10 -11.66 3.36
CA LYS A 170 -6.26 -11.27 4.77
C LYS A 170 -7.37 -10.22 4.94
N VAL A 171 -7.36 -9.16 4.12
CA VAL A 171 -8.39 -8.10 4.19
C VAL A 171 -9.77 -8.66 3.90
N ASN A 172 -9.92 -9.47 2.86
CA ASN A 172 -11.22 -10.08 2.53
C ASN A 172 -11.71 -11.03 3.63
N GLY A 173 -10.81 -11.79 4.26
CA GLY A 173 -11.14 -12.62 5.42
C GLY A 173 -11.72 -11.80 6.58
N LEU A 174 -11.12 -10.64 6.88
CA LEU A 174 -11.61 -9.72 7.91
C LEU A 174 -12.99 -9.15 7.58
N LEU A 175 -13.23 -8.76 6.32
CA LEU A 175 -14.51 -8.20 5.88
C LEU A 175 -15.65 -9.25 5.88
N THR A 176 -15.35 -10.48 5.49
CA THR A 176 -16.36 -11.56 5.40
C THR A 176 -16.86 -11.99 6.79
N ILE A 177 -15.97 -11.97 7.80
CA ILE A 177 -16.35 -12.24 9.20
C ILE A 177 -17.42 -11.24 9.67
N ASN A 178 -17.40 -9.99 9.19
CA ASN A 178 -18.38 -8.98 9.58
C ASN A 178 -19.78 -9.23 8.96
N THR A 179 -19.87 -9.60 7.68
CA THR A 179 -21.16 -9.74 6.97
C THR A 179 -22.02 -10.90 7.47
N ILE A 180 -21.40 -11.99 7.93
CA ILE A 180 -22.12 -13.18 8.44
C ILE A 180 -22.73 -12.92 9.84
N ASN A 181 -22.19 -11.94 10.57
CA ASN A 181 -22.59 -11.67 11.94
C ASN A 181 -23.73 -10.65 12.06
N THR A 182 -24.06 -9.90 11.00
CA THR A 182 -25.20 -8.95 10.97
C THR A 182 -26.52 -9.57 10.52
N THR A 183 -26.52 -10.82 10.05
CA THR A 183 -27.71 -11.55 9.57
C THR A 183 -28.23 -12.60 10.58
N LYS A 184 -27.77 -12.57 11.83
CA LYS A 184 -28.29 -13.39 12.93
C LYS A 184 -28.88 -12.54 14.05
#